data_AF-A0A352S9H1-F1
#
_entry.id   AF-A0A352S9H1-F1
#
_cell.length_a   1.000
_cell.length_b   1.000
_cell.length_c   1.000
_cell.angle_alpha   90.00
_cell.angle_beta   90.00
_cell.angle_gamma   90.00
#
_symmetry.space_group_name_H-M   'P 1'
#
loop_
_entity.id
_entity.type
_entity.pdbx_description
1 polymer ?
#
loop_
_entity_poly.entity_id
_entity_poly.type
_entity_poly.pdbx_seq_one_letter_code
_entity_poly.pdbx_strand_id
1 'polypeptide(L)'
;NVAAGTAGTDAVNVNQLNTGVSQANQYTDMRVNNVENSMNVMSRKAYAGVAAATALTMIPDVDKDKTLALGVGGGSYQGQHAVAIGATARVTENVKVRAGVGMSAGGTTVGVGGSMQW
;
A
#
# COMPACT_ATOMS: atom_id res chain seq x y z
N ASN A 1 26.30 41.01 -30.31
CA ASN A 1 26.30 39.68 -29.69
C ASN A 1 26.47 39.85 -28.19
N VAL A 2 25.67 39.17 -27.36
CA VAL A 2 25.72 39.29 -25.89
C VAL A 2 26.63 38.18 -25.34
N ALA A 3 27.74 38.56 -24.71
CA ALA A 3 28.64 37.63 -24.03
C ALA A 3 27.98 37.02 -22.78
N ALA A 4 28.53 35.93 -22.26
CA ALA A 4 28.01 35.34 -21.02
C ALA A 4 28.29 36.28 -19.83
N GLY A 5 27.27 36.56 -19.02
CA GLY A 5 27.41 37.33 -17.79
C GLY A 5 28.19 36.56 -16.73
N THR A 6 29.01 37.25 -15.94
CA THR A 6 29.89 36.66 -14.91
C THR A 6 29.63 37.21 -13.51
N ALA A 7 29.21 38.48 -13.39
CA ALA A 7 28.77 39.09 -12.15
C ALA A 7 27.24 38.96 -11.99
N GLY A 8 26.75 39.01 -10.74
CA GLY A 8 25.32 38.80 -10.43
C GLY A 8 24.37 39.88 -10.98
N THR A 9 24.87 41.03 -11.43
CA THR A 9 24.10 42.11 -12.06
C THR A 9 24.20 42.11 -13.59
N ASP A 10 24.96 41.17 -14.17
CA ASP A 10 25.13 41.09 -15.62
C ASP A 10 23.85 40.54 -16.28
N ALA A 11 23.60 40.98 -17.51
CA ALA A 11 22.56 40.36 -18.33
C ALA A 11 22.95 38.91 -18.69
N VAL A 12 21.99 38.00 -18.62
CA VAL A 12 22.17 36.60 -19.07
C VAL A 12 21.99 36.49 -20.58
N ASN A 13 22.80 35.64 -21.23
CA ASN A 13 22.57 35.31 -22.64
C ASN A 13 21.69 34.06 -22.80
N VAL A 14 21.23 33.78 -24.03
CA VAL A 14 20.34 32.65 -24.35
C VAL A 14 20.97 31.31 -23.99
N ASN A 15 22.29 31.14 -24.09
CA ASN A 15 22.97 29.90 -23.73
C ASN A 15 22.95 29.64 -22.22
N GLN A 16 23.16 30.68 -21.41
CA GLN A 16 23.06 30.60 -19.94
C GLN A 16 21.62 30.30 -19.51
N LEU A 17 20.64 30.98 -20.11
CA LEU A 17 19.22 30.70 -19.87
C LEU A 17 18.86 29.26 -20.24
N ASN A 18 19.21 28.81 -21.45
CA ASN A 18 18.92 27.46 -21.92
C ASN A 18 19.56 26.40 -21.03
N THR A 19 20.77 26.65 -20.51
CA THR A 19 21.44 25.74 -19.57
C THR A 19 20.67 25.65 -18.26
N GLY A 20 20.27 26.78 -17.67
CA GLY A 20 19.48 26.81 -16.44
C GLY A 20 18.11 26.15 -16.61
N VAL A 21 17.41 26.42 -17.71
CA VAL A 21 16.12 25.80 -18.04
C VAL A 21 16.28 24.29 -18.25
N SER A 22 17.31 23.85 -18.97
CA SER A 22 17.56 22.42 -19.18
C SER A 22 17.82 21.69 -17.87
N GLN A 23 18.62 22.26 -16.96
CA GLN A 23 18.85 21.69 -15.63
C GLN A 23 17.57 21.64 -14.80
N ALA A 24 16.76 22.71 -14.82
CA ALA A 24 15.49 22.76 -14.11
C ALA A 24 14.50 21.70 -14.65
N ASN A 25 14.42 21.53 -15.97
CA ASN A 25 13.59 20.50 -16.60
C ASN A 25 14.06 19.10 -16.19
N GLN A 26 15.36 18.79 -16.32
CA GLN A 26 15.91 17.49 -15.91
C GLN A 26 15.62 17.17 -14.43
N TYR A 27 15.80 18.15 -13.55
CA TYR A 27 15.48 17.99 -12.13
C TYR A 27 13.98 17.71 -11.93
N THR A 28 13.12 18.46 -12.62
CA THR A 28 11.67 18.32 -12.53
C THR A 28 11.20 16.98 -13.07
N ASP A 29 11.67 16.57 -14.25
CA ASP A 29 11.36 15.29 -14.88
C ASP A 29 11.75 14.12 -13.97
N MET A 30 12.94 14.17 -13.38
CA MET A 30 13.37 13.17 -12.39
C MET A 30 12.45 13.13 -11.17
N ARG A 31 12.05 14.29 -10.63
CA ARG A 31 11.13 14.35 -9.49
C ARG A 31 9.76 13.79 -9.85
N VAL A 32 9.22 14.15 -11.00
CA VAL A 32 7.92 13.66 -11.50
C VAL A 32 7.96 12.15 -11.69
N ASN A 33 8.97 11.63 -12.38
CA ASN A 33 9.14 10.19 -12.57
C ASN A 33 9.22 9.43 -11.24
N ASN A 34 9.93 9.97 -10.25
CA ASN A 34 10.02 9.37 -8.91
C ASN A 34 8.66 9.36 -8.20
N VAL A 35 7.87 10.42 -8.35
CA VAL A 35 6.50 10.48 -7.80
C VAL A 35 5.60 9.48 -8.50
N GLU A 36 5.58 9.43 -9.82
CA GLU A 36 4.78 8.46 -10.59
C GLU A 36 5.09 7.01 -10.19
N ASN A 37 6.37 6.67 -10.06
CA ASN A 37 6.80 5.36 -9.58
C ASN A 37 6.32 5.09 -8.15
N SER A 38 6.43 6.08 -7.27
CA SER A 38 5.97 5.96 -5.88
C SER A 38 4.45 5.78 -5.79
N MET A 39 3.69 6.49 -6.63
CA MET A 39 2.23 6.35 -6.72
C MET A 39 1.85 4.95 -7.22
N ASN A 40 2.52 4.44 -8.25
CA ASN A 40 2.27 3.08 -8.76
C ASN A 40 2.53 2.02 -7.68
N VAL A 41 3.63 2.15 -6.94
CA VAL A 41 3.93 1.26 -5.80
C VAL A 41 2.86 1.40 -4.70
N MET A 42 2.44 2.63 -4.38
CA MET A 42 1.40 2.88 -3.38
C MET A 42 0.07 2.23 -3.76
N SER A 43 -0.39 2.43 -5.00
CA SER A 43 -1.64 1.84 -5.50
C SER A 43 -1.60 0.31 -5.44
N ARG A 44 -0.48 -0.31 -5.87
CA ARG A 44 -0.30 -1.76 -5.76
C ARG A 44 -0.33 -2.23 -4.30
N LYS A 45 0.33 -1.52 -3.39
CA LYS A 45 0.29 -1.84 -1.95
C LYS A 45 -1.12 -1.74 -1.38
N ALA A 46 -1.86 -0.69 -1.74
CA ALA A 46 -3.23 -0.50 -1.30
C ALA A 46 -4.15 -1.64 -1.80
N TYR A 47 -4.08 -1.98 -3.09
CA TYR A 47 -4.89 -3.06 -3.67
C TYR A 47 -4.53 -4.42 -3.07
N ALA A 48 -3.25 -4.67 -2.83
CA ALA A 48 -2.79 -5.89 -2.17
C ALA A 48 -3.25 -5.96 -0.70
N GLY A 49 -3.30 -4.82 0.00
CA GLY A 49 -3.89 -4.71 1.33
C GLY A 49 -5.39 -5.01 1.37
N VAL A 50 -6.15 -4.51 0.38
CA VAL A 50 -7.58 -4.84 0.22
C VAL A 50 -7.76 -6.34 -0.03
N ALA A 51 -6.97 -6.92 -0.94
CA ALA A 51 -7.00 -8.36 -1.20
C ALA A 51 -6.71 -9.16 0.08
N ALA A 52 -5.76 -8.71 0.91
CA ALA A 52 -5.42 -9.35 2.19
C ALA A 52 -6.56 -9.25 3.20
N ALA A 53 -7.26 -8.11 3.26
CA ALA A 53 -8.44 -7.94 4.09
C ALA A 53 -9.59 -8.87 3.61
N THR A 54 -9.83 -8.94 2.30
CA THR A 54 -10.80 -9.88 1.72
C THR A 54 -10.44 -11.33 2.07
N ALA A 55 -9.16 -11.70 1.93
CA ALA A 55 -8.67 -13.02 2.32
C ALA A 55 -8.96 -13.33 3.79
N LEU A 56 -8.69 -12.38 4.70
CA LEU A 56 -9.01 -12.52 6.13
C LEU A 56 -10.51 -12.72 6.37
N THR A 57 -11.38 -11.99 5.68
CA THR A 57 -12.83 -12.10 5.87
C THR A 57 -13.41 -13.43 5.38
N MET A 58 -12.76 -14.08 4.42
CA MET A 58 -13.20 -15.37 3.87
C MET A 58 -12.72 -16.58 4.70
N ILE A 59 -11.95 -16.37 5.78
CA ILE A 59 -11.56 -17.44 6.69
C ILE A 59 -12.80 -17.95 7.44
N PRO A 60 -13.15 -19.25 7.33
CA PRO A 60 -14.30 -19.83 8.01
C PRO A 60 -14.25 -19.63 9.52
N ASP A 61 -15.43 -19.44 10.11
CA ASP A 61 -15.60 -19.24 11.55
C ASP A 61 -15.64 -20.58 12.32
N VAL A 62 -15.49 -20.52 13.65
CA VAL A 62 -15.59 -21.68 14.54
C VAL A 62 -17.04 -22.19 14.65
N ASP A 63 -17.20 -23.51 14.46
CA ASP A 63 -18.46 -24.22 14.60
C ASP A 63 -19.06 -24.08 16.01
N LYS A 64 -20.36 -24.39 16.14
CA LYS A 64 -21.12 -24.21 17.41
C LYS A 64 -20.52 -24.97 18.59
N ASP A 65 -20.03 -26.18 18.33
CA ASP A 65 -19.57 -27.10 19.37
C ASP A 65 -18.05 -27.14 19.51
N LYS A 66 -17.34 -26.15 18.93
CA LYS A 66 -15.89 -26.03 18.97
C LYS A 66 -15.47 -24.71 19.62
N THR A 67 -14.35 -24.75 20.32
CA THR A 67 -13.80 -23.61 21.07
C THR A 67 -12.77 -22.81 20.27
N LEU A 68 -12.12 -23.44 19.28
CA LEU A 68 -11.08 -22.83 18.46
C LEU A 68 -11.20 -23.32 17.01
N ALA A 69 -11.03 -22.41 16.06
CA ALA A 69 -10.83 -22.70 14.65
C ALA A 69 -9.57 -22.00 14.13
N LEU A 70 -8.87 -22.69 13.24
CA LEU A 70 -7.75 -22.15 12.47
C LEU A 70 -8.10 -22.32 11.00
N GLY A 71 -7.88 -21.28 10.21
CA GLY A 71 -8.19 -21.32 8.80
C GLY A 71 -7.28 -20.44 7.97
N VAL A 72 -7.36 -20.66 6.67
CA VAL A 72 -6.66 -19.89 5.65
C VAL A 72 -7.66 -19.34 4.66
N GLY A 73 -7.38 -18.16 4.12
CA GLY A 73 -8.22 -17.48 3.16
C GLY A 73 -7.38 -16.93 2.01
N GLY A 74 -7.99 -16.80 0.85
CA GLY A 74 -7.39 -16.19 -0.33
C GLY A 74 -8.25 -15.04 -0.82
N GLY A 75 -7.60 -14.03 -1.40
CA GLY A 75 -8.29 -12.86 -1.94
C GLY A 75 -7.54 -12.32 -3.15
N SER A 76 -8.30 -11.73 -4.08
CA SER A 76 -7.73 -11.02 -5.21
C SER A 76 -8.50 -9.74 -5.48
N TYR A 77 -7.80 -8.66 -5.75
CA TYR A 77 -8.39 -7.35 -6.04
C TYR A 77 -7.49 -6.56 -6.98
N GLN A 78 -8.06 -6.03 -8.08
CA GLN A 78 -7.35 -5.19 -9.05
C GLN A 78 -5.98 -5.76 -9.50
N GLY A 79 -5.93 -7.06 -9.79
CA GLY A 79 -4.71 -7.77 -10.22
C GLY A 79 -3.68 -8.02 -9.11
N GLN A 80 -3.99 -7.70 -7.85
CA GLN A 80 -3.21 -8.11 -6.68
C GLN A 80 -3.84 -9.33 -6.02
N HIS A 81 -2.98 -10.19 -5.46
CA HIS A 81 -3.38 -11.39 -4.75
C HIS A 81 -2.86 -11.33 -3.31
N ALA A 82 -3.61 -11.96 -2.41
CA ALA A 82 -3.23 -12.10 -1.03
C ALA A 82 -3.73 -13.42 -0.46
N VAL A 83 -3.02 -13.87 0.57
CA VAL A 83 -3.37 -15.02 1.38
C VAL A 83 -3.48 -14.55 2.83
N ALA A 84 -4.28 -15.23 3.63
CA ALA A 84 -4.45 -14.90 5.02
C ALA A 84 -4.54 -16.17 5.87
N ILE A 85 -4.11 -16.04 7.11
CA ILE A 85 -4.24 -17.07 8.15
C ILE A 85 -4.91 -16.42 9.34
N GLY A 86 -5.86 -17.11 9.96
CA GLY A 86 -6.65 -16.56 11.05
C GLY A 86 -7.08 -17.65 12.00
N ALA A 87 -7.33 -17.22 13.23
CA ALA A 87 -7.84 -18.02 14.31
C ALA A 87 -9.10 -17.35 14.86
N THR A 88 -10.13 -18.14 15.14
CA THR A 88 -11.29 -17.69 15.91
C THR A 88 -11.45 -18.54 17.15
N ALA A 89 -11.59 -17.90 18.30
CA ALA A 89 -11.86 -18.54 19.58
C ALA A 89 -13.26 -18.16 20.07
N ARG A 90 -14.01 -19.16 20.52
CA ARG A 90 -15.28 -18.97 21.23
C ARG A 90 -14.97 -18.92 22.73
N VAL A 91 -15.14 -17.73 23.33
CA VAL A 91 -14.84 -17.50 24.75
C VAL A 91 -15.99 -17.99 25.63
N THR A 92 -17.23 -17.74 25.21
CA THR A 92 -18.46 -18.25 25.81
C THR A 92 -19.45 -18.64 24.71
N GLU A 93 -20.58 -19.26 25.05
CA GLU A 93 -21.61 -19.62 24.05
C GLU A 93 -22.06 -18.43 23.19
N ASN A 94 -21.99 -17.24 23.78
CA ASN A 94 -22.46 -15.98 23.22
C ASN A 94 -21.33 -15.06 22.74
N VAL A 95 -20.05 -15.33 23.04
CA VAL A 95 -18.92 -14.44 22.72
C VAL A 95 -17.86 -15.15 21.88
N LYS A 96 -17.49 -14.54 20.75
CA LYS A 96 -16.40 -14.98 19.88
C LYS A 96 -15.38 -13.87 19.68
N VAL A 97 -14.12 -14.25 19.52
CA VAL A 97 -13.01 -13.37 19.17
C VAL A 97 -12.21 -13.97 18.02
N ARG A 98 -11.84 -13.16 17.03
CA ARG A 98 -11.02 -13.56 15.88
C ARG A 98 -9.76 -12.72 15.81
N ALA A 99 -8.68 -13.33 15.36
CA ALA A 99 -7.42 -12.68 15.04
C ALA A 99 -6.85 -13.28 13.77
N GLY A 100 -6.17 -12.49 12.95
CA GLY A 100 -5.53 -13.03 11.75
C GLY A 100 -4.53 -12.09 11.12
N VAL A 101 -3.72 -12.68 10.26
CA VAL A 101 -2.64 -12.02 9.51
C VAL A 101 -2.86 -12.30 8.02
N GLY A 102 -2.87 -11.24 7.21
CA GLY A 102 -2.88 -11.31 5.76
C GLY A 102 -1.50 -11.01 5.20
N MET A 103 -1.10 -11.71 4.15
CA MET A 103 0.17 -11.53 3.43
C MET A 103 -0.13 -11.28 1.96
N SER A 104 0.50 -10.26 1.40
CA SER A 104 0.30 -9.84 0.01
C SER A 104 1.59 -9.25 -0.56
N ALA A 105 1.61 -9.03 -1.88
CA ALA A 105 2.72 -8.31 -2.53
C ALA A 105 2.92 -6.89 -2.00
N GLY A 106 1.89 -6.31 -1.36
CA GLY A 106 1.93 -4.98 -0.76
C GLY A 106 2.47 -4.92 0.66
N GLY A 107 2.62 -6.08 1.32
CA GLY A 107 3.00 -6.21 2.72
C GLY A 107 2.04 -7.07 3.53
N THR A 108 2.23 -7.03 4.85
CA THR A 108 1.47 -7.82 5.82
C THR A 108 0.39 -6.96 6.47
N THR A 109 -0.82 -7.51 6.61
CA THR A 109 -1.93 -6.91 7.33
C THR A 109 -2.24 -7.74 8.58
N VAL A 110 -2.74 -7.09 9.63
CA VAL A 110 -3.16 -7.76 10.87
C VAL A 110 -4.54 -7.24 11.25
N GLY A 111 -5.39 -8.13 11.77
CA GLY A 111 -6.74 -7.77 12.19
C GLY A 111 -7.20 -8.59 13.37
N VAL A 112 -7.94 -7.95 14.27
CA VAL A 112 -8.62 -8.59 15.40
C VAL A 112 -10.07 -8.11 15.45
N GLY A 113 -10.96 -8.94 15.95
CA GLY A 113 -12.37 -8.60 16.09
C GLY A 113 -13.06 -9.48 17.10
N GLY A 114 -14.24 -9.09 17.54
CA GLY A 114 -15.06 -9.88 18.44
C GLY A 114 -16.54 -9.62 18.19
N SER A 115 -17.37 -10.58 18.58
CA SER A 115 -18.82 -10.51 18.44
C SER A 115 -19.49 -11.09 19.67
N MET A 116 -20.61 -10.51 20.06
CA MET A 116 -21.52 -11.04 21.07
C MET A 116 -22.89 -11.29 20.46
N GLN A 117 -23.54 -12.39 20.84
CA GLN A 117 -24.87 -12.77 20.36
C GLN A 117 -25.80 -13.02 21.56
N TRP A 118 -27.07 -12.68 21.44
CA TRP A 118 -28.13 -12.95 22.42
C TRP A 118 -29.27 -13.74 21.79
#